data_AF-A0A7R9Z9E4-F1
#
_entry.id   AF-A0A7R9Z9E4-F1
#
_cell.length_a   1.000
_cell.length_b   1.000
_cell.length_c   1.000
_cell.angle_alpha   90.00
_cell.angle_beta   90.00
_cell.angle_gamma   90.00
#
_symmetry.space_group_name_H-M   'P 1'
#
loop_
_entity.id
_entity.type
_entity.pdbx_description
1 polymer ?
#
loop_
_entity_poly.entity_id
_entity_poly.type
_entity_poly.pdbx_seq_one_letter_code
_entity_poly.pdbx_strand_id
1 'polypeptide(L)'
;CLDGGGTRGVTAITTLLSIVEAMGGKEVCDAFDIIAGTSTGAIIAFLVGLRRESSQQAKKRYDELISRIFVKSALSTPMLVFTTAAYDEVHFNDVMKEILRETSMLDSRADPTVPLVFALSSKMSS
;
A
#
# COMPACT_ATOMS: atom_id res chain seq x y z
N CYS A 1 -1.42 -11.95 -0.56
CA CYS A 1 -1.38 -10.84 -1.54
C CYS A 1 -2.40 -9.78 -1.14
N LEU A 2 -2.11 -8.51 -1.43
CA LEU A 2 -2.91 -7.35 -1.07
C LEU A 2 -3.45 -6.68 -2.33
N ASP A 3 -4.75 -6.81 -2.57
CA ASP A 3 -5.35 -6.28 -3.79
C ASP A 3 -5.59 -4.77 -3.71
N GLY A 4 -5.45 -4.13 -4.88
CA GLY A 4 -5.80 -2.73 -5.08
C GLY A 4 -7.30 -2.51 -5.10
N GLY A 5 -7.75 -1.31 -4.71
CA GLY A 5 -9.17 -0.97 -4.74
C GLY A 5 -9.50 0.50 -4.43
N GLY A 6 -8.52 1.40 -4.52
CA GLY A 6 -8.69 2.80 -4.15
C GLY A 6 -9.11 2.96 -2.68
N THR A 7 -10.23 3.62 -2.45
CA THR A 7 -10.80 3.80 -1.09
C THR A 7 -11.14 2.48 -0.39
N ARG A 8 -11.38 1.39 -1.15
CA ARG A 8 -11.63 0.05 -0.59
C ARG A 8 -10.40 -0.59 0.04
N GLY A 9 -9.19 -0.03 -0.13
CA GLY A 9 -8.00 -0.52 0.56
C GLY A 9 -8.03 -0.33 2.08
N VAL A 10 -8.93 0.52 2.61
CA VAL A 10 -9.22 0.57 4.07
C VAL A 10 -9.75 -0.78 4.58
N THR A 11 -10.54 -1.49 3.78
CA THR A 11 -10.98 -2.85 4.13
C THR A 11 -9.78 -3.80 4.18
N ALA A 12 -8.87 -3.74 3.21
CA ALA A 12 -7.69 -4.61 3.17
C ALA A 12 -6.79 -4.45 4.41
N ILE A 13 -6.50 -3.21 4.83
CA ILE A 13 -5.69 -2.97 6.03
C ILE A 13 -6.44 -3.35 7.32
N THR A 14 -7.76 -3.21 7.34
CA THR A 14 -8.58 -3.64 8.49
C THR A 14 -8.61 -5.16 8.62
N THR A 15 -8.74 -5.88 7.51
CA THR A 15 -8.62 -7.35 7.50
C THR A 15 -7.23 -7.79 7.93
N LEU A 16 -6.18 -7.07 7.52
CA LEU A 16 -4.81 -7.37 7.93
C LEU A 16 -4.62 -7.28 9.46
N LEU A 17 -5.22 -6.27 10.11
CA LEU A 17 -5.23 -6.17 11.57
C LEU A 17 -5.87 -7.39 12.23
N SER A 18 -7.03 -7.83 11.74
CA SER A 18 -7.69 -9.03 12.27
C SER A 18 -6.86 -10.29 12.08
N ILE A 19 -6.08 -10.38 10.99
CA ILE A 19 -5.14 -11.49 10.77
C ILE A 19 -4.00 -11.44 11.80
N VAL A 20 -3.42 -10.26 12.06
CA VAL A 20 -2.37 -10.11 13.09
C VAL A 20 -2.88 -10.49 14.48
N GLU A 21 -4.11 -10.07 14.83
CA GLU A 21 -4.76 -10.49 16.09
C GLU A 21 -4.94 -12.01 16.15
N ALA A 22 -5.42 -12.64 15.07
CA ALA A 22 -5.60 -14.09 14.99
C ALA A 22 -4.26 -14.86 15.05
N MET A 23 -3.16 -14.24 14.63
CA MET A 23 -1.80 -14.79 14.75
C MET A 23 -1.17 -14.52 16.13
N GLY A 24 -1.94 -14.07 17.12
CA GLY A 24 -1.44 -13.80 18.47
C GLY A 24 -0.55 -12.56 18.55
N GLY A 25 -0.78 -11.57 17.68
CA GLY A 25 -0.01 -10.33 17.64
C GLY A 25 1.30 -10.42 16.86
N LYS A 26 1.56 -11.54 16.18
CA LYS A 26 2.71 -11.64 15.27
C LYS A 26 2.51 -10.71 14.08
N GLU A 27 3.44 -9.78 13.87
CA GLU A 27 3.32 -8.79 12.79
C GLU A 27 3.60 -9.40 11.42
N VAL A 28 3.12 -8.71 10.38
CA VAL A 28 3.12 -9.21 9.00
C VAL A 28 4.54 -9.51 8.49
N CYS A 29 5.51 -8.63 8.79
CA CYS A 29 6.90 -8.82 8.37
C CYS A 29 7.57 -10.06 8.98
N ASP A 30 7.13 -10.49 10.16
CA ASP A 30 7.66 -11.67 10.84
C ASP A 30 6.89 -12.94 10.46
N ALA A 31 5.68 -12.80 9.92
CA ALA A 31 4.78 -13.90 9.60
C ALA A 31 4.86 -14.38 8.14
N PHE A 32 5.28 -13.52 7.20
CA PHE A 32 5.26 -13.82 5.77
C PHE A 32 6.61 -13.54 5.11
N ASP A 33 7.16 -14.52 4.40
CA ASP A 33 8.41 -14.36 3.63
C ASP A 33 8.21 -13.51 2.36
N ILE A 34 6.97 -13.44 1.86
CA ILE A 34 6.63 -12.75 0.61
C ILE A 34 5.37 -11.90 0.81
N ILE A 35 5.45 -10.64 0.41
CA ILE A 35 4.33 -9.70 0.44
C ILE A 35 4.19 -9.05 -0.92
N ALA A 36 3.10 -9.35 -1.63
CA ALA A 36 2.80 -8.75 -2.92
C ALA A 36 1.55 -7.89 -2.83
N GLY A 37 1.56 -6.74 -3.52
CA GLY A 37 0.38 -5.88 -3.63
C GLY A 37 0.25 -5.17 -4.97
N THR A 38 -0.98 -4.78 -5.30
CA THR A 38 -1.32 -4.01 -6.51
C THR A 38 -1.93 -2.65 -6.12
N SER A 39 -1.58 -1.57 -6.82
CA SER A 39 -2.11 -0.21 -6.55
C SER A 39 -2.05 0.16 -5.04
N THR A 40 -3.17 0.51 -4.40
CA THR A 40 -3.24 0.80 -2.96
C THR A 40 -2.78 -0.36 -2.07
N GLY A 41 -2.91 -1.61 -2.52
CA GLY A 41 -2.37 -2.78 -1.82
C GLY A 41 -0.83 -2.82 -1.82
N ALA A 42 -0.18 -2.23 -2.83
CA ALA A 42 1.28 -2.08 -2.83
C ALA A 42 1.75 -1.07 -1.77
N ILE A 43 0.99 0.01 -1.55
CA ILE A 43 1.26 0.97 -0.45
C ILE A 43 1.23 0.24 0.89
N ILE A 44 0.20 -0.57 1.14
CA ILE A 44 0.11 -1.39 2.37
C ILE A 44 1.32 -2.34 2.46
N ALA A 45 1.67 -3.02 1.36
CA ALA A 45 2.81 -3.93 1.31
C ALA A 45 4.14 -3.23 1.64
N PHE A 46 4.33 -1.98 1.19
CA PHE A 46 5.51 -1.19 1.54
C PHE A 46 5.55 -0.83 3.03
N LEU A 47 4.41 -0.44 3.61
CA LEU A 47 4.34 -0.08 5.03
C LEU A 47 4.63 -1.28 5.94
N VAL A 48 3.98 -2.41 5.72
CA VAL A 48 4.14 -3.58 6.60
C VAL A 48 5.37 -4.42 6.27
N GLY A 49 5.82 -4.39 5.01
CA GLY A 49 6.96 -5.17 4.53
C GLY A 49 8.27 -4.39 4.56
N LEU A 50 8.40 -3.38 3.67
CA LEU A 50 9.66 -2.62 3.53
C LEU A 50 9.96 -1.76 4.76
N ARG A 51 8.93 -1.12 5.32
CA ARG A 51 9.05 -0.24 6.48
C ARG A 51 8.93 -0.99 7.80
N ARG A 52 8.51 -2.26 7.74
CA ARG A 52 8.29 -3.14 8.90
C ARG A 52 7.45 -2.46 9.99
N GLU A 53 6.51 -1.62 9.58
CA GLU A 53 5.60 -0.95 10.50
C GLU A 53 4.63 -1.98 11.08
N SER A 54 4.24 -1.79 12.34
CA SER A 54 3.18 -2.60 12.93
C SER A 54 1.90 -2.41 12.12
N SER A 55 1.04 -3.41 12.09
CA SER A 55 -0.25 -3.35 11.41
C SER A 55 -1.09 -2.12 11.83
N GLN A 56 -1.04 -1.69 13.10
CA GLN A 56 -1.71 -0.46 13.53
C GLN A 56 -1.05 0.82 13.00
N GLN A 57 0.29 0.87 13.01
CA GLN A 57 1.05 2.00 12.44
C GLN A 57 0.79 2.12 10.94
N ALA A 58 0.83 1.01 10.23
CA ALA A 58 0.56 0.93 8.80
C ALA A 58 -0.87 1.39 8.49
N LYS A 59 -1.87 1.05 9.31
CA LYS A 59 -3.23 1.59 9.15
C LYS A 59 -3.28 3.11 9.29
N LYS A 60 -2.72 3.65 10.36
CA LYS A 60 -2.73 5.10 10.57
C LYS A 60 -2.07 5.82 9.40
N ARG A 61 -0.89 5.34 8.99
CA ARG A 61 -0.15 5.92 7.86
C ARG A 61 -0.91 5.75 6.54
N TYR A 62 -1.50 4.59 6.28
CA TYR A 62 -2.33 4.37 5.10
C TYR A 62 -3.48 5.37 5.00
N ASP A 63 -4.21 5.61 6.10
CA ASP A 63 -5.33 6.56 6.13
C ASP A 63 -4.85 8.00 5.81
N GLU A 64 -3.72 8.42 6.39
CA GLU A 64 -3.09 9.72 6.11
C GLU A 64 -2.69 9.85 4.64
N LEU A 65 -2.02 8.85 4.08
CA LEU A 65 -1.51 8.85 2.71
C LEU A 65 -2.65 8.81 1.68
N ILE A 66 -3.65 7.95 1.88
CA ILE A 66 -4.81 7.84 0.99
C ILE A 66 -5.64 9.13 1.00
N SER A 67 -5.77 9.82 2.12
CA SER A 67 -6.48 11.11 2.15
C SER A 67 -5.81 12.20 1.30
N ARG A 68 -4.47 12.18 1.19
CA ARG A 68 -3.68 13.09 0.36
C ARG A 68 -3.71 12.71 -1.12
N ILE A 69 -3.74 11.42 -1.40
CA ILE A 69 -3.79 10.87 -2.76
C ILE A 69 -5.19 11.04 -3.36
N PHE A 70 -6.24 10.81 -2.56
CA PHE A 70 -7.64 10.90 -2.96
C PHE A 70 -8.29 12.13 -2.32
N VAL A 71 -7.76 13.32 -2.60
CA VAL A 71 -8.44 14.57 -2.26
C VAL A 71 -9.81 14.54 -2.92
N LYS A 72 -10.89 14.63 -2.13
CA LYS A 72 -12.28 14.51 -2.60
C LYS A 72 -12.47 15.34 -3.88
N SER A 73 -12.64 14.65 -5.01
CA SER A 73 -13.35 15.18 -6.17
C SER A 73 -14.83 15.34 -5.79
N ALA A 74 -15.13 16.27 -4.90
CA ALA A 74 -16.51 16.66 -4.59
C ALA A 74 -17.12 17.51 -5.73
N LEU A 75 -16.34 17.83 -6.78
CA LEU A 75 -16.77 18.69 -7.87
C LEU A 75 -16.50 18.14 -9.29
N SER A 76 -16.08 16.88 -9.47
CA SER A 76 -15.98 16.34 -10.84
C SER A 76 -16.76 15.03 -11.02
N THR A 77 -17.80 15.17 -11.84
CA THR A 77 -18.52 14.25 -12.74
C THR A 77 -18.32 12.74 -12.54
N PRO A 78 -19.39 11.92 -12.60
CA PRO A 78 -19.25 10.46 -12.52
C PRO A 78 -18.50 9.95 -13.75
N MET A 79 -17.19 9.68 -13.59
CA MET A 79 -16.36 9.04 -14.60
C MET A 79 -16.70 7.54 -14.68
N LEU A 80 -17.85 7.28 -15.29
CA LEU A 80 -18.00 6.11 -16.15
C LEU A 80 -17.08 6.32 -17.35
N VAL A 81 -16.31 5.30 -17.74
CA VAL A 81 -15.67 5.18 -19.08
C VAL A 81 -14.37 6.00 -19.26
N PHE A 82 -13.23 5.30 -19.15
CA PHE A 82 -11.91 5.61 -19.75
C PHE A 82 -11.36 7.05 -19.65
N THR A 83 -10.47 7.31 -18.68
CA THR A 83 -9.20 8.04 -18.90
C THR A 83 -8.34 7.91 -17.64
N THR A 84 -7.01 7.86 -17.82
CA THR A 84 -5.99 7.91 -16.77
C THR A 84 -6.40 8.83 -15.63
N ALA A 85 -6.56 8.22 -14.46
CA ALA A 85 -7.11 8.83 -13.27
C ALA A 85 -6.49 10.22 -13.00
N ALA A 86 -7.33 11.19 -12.66
CA ALA A 86 -6.91 12.48 -12.15
C ALA A 86 -6.27 12.29 -10.75
N TYR A 87 -5.09 11.68 -10.72
CA TYR A 87 -4.18 11.71 -9.59
C TYR A 87 -3.31 12.93 -9.78
N ASP A 88 -3.19 13.72 -8.73
CA ASP A 88 -2.10 14.68 -8.66
C ASP A 88 -0.80 13.87 -8.51
N GLU A 89 -0.08 13.71 -9.63
CA GLU A 89 1.16 12.94 -9.74
C GLU A 89 2.22 13.45 -8.74
N VAL A 90 2.15 14.73 -8.36
CA VAL A 90 3.02 15.33 -7.34
C VAL A 90 2.75 14.72 -5.97
N HIS A 91 1.48 14.62 -5.57
CA HIS A 91 1.10 14.10 -4.26
C HIS A 91 1.42 12.60 -4.13
N PHE A 92 1.20 11.83 -5.20
CA PHE A 92 1.57 10.42 -5.22
C PHE A 92 3.09 10.23 -5.11
N ASN A 93 3.88 10.99 -5.87
CA ASN A 93 5.34 10.91 -5.80
C ASN A 93 5.88 11.31 -4.44
N ASP A 94 5.31 12.33 -3.79
CA ASP A 94 5.71 12.75 -2.44
C ASP A 94 5.41 11.67 -1.41
N VAL A 95 4.23 11.04 -1.48
CA VAL A 95 3.89 9.89 -0.64
C VAL A 95 4.88 8.74 -0.87
N MET A 96 5.19 8.43 -2.12
CA MET A 96 6.13 7.36 -2.46
C MET A 96 7.54 7.64 -1.93
N LYS A 97 8.01 8.89 -2.01
CA LYS A 97 9.28 9.32 -1.39
C LYS A 97 9.22 9.26 0.13
N GLU A 98 8.09 9.57 0.76
CA GLU A 98 7.94 9.47 2.20
C GLU A 98 8.03 8.01 2.69
N ILE A 99 7.42 7.09 1.95
CA ILE A 99 7.47 5.66 2.24
C ILE A 99 8.88 5.11 1.94
N LEU A 100 9.38 5.25 0.71
CA LEU A 100 10.63 4.61 0.28
C LEU A 100 11.88 5.33 0.81
N ARG A 101 11.77 6.63 1.14
CA ARG A 101 12.89 7.50 1.52
C ARG A 101 14.01 7.43 0.48
N GLU A 102 15.27 7.38 0.93
CA GLU A 102 16.45 7.18 0.08
C GLU A 102 16.74 5.70 -0.23
N THR A 103 15.85 4.79 0.14
CA THR A 103 16.09 3.34 0.05
C THR A 103 15.30 2.76 -1.11
N SER A 104 15.98 2.12 -2.06
CA SER A 104 15.29 1.42 -3.13
C SER A 104 14.69 0.11 -2.61
N MET A 105 13.67 -0.40 -3.31
CA MET A 105 13.15 -1.75 -3.02
C MET A 105 14.24 -2.82 -3.16
N LEU A 106 15.25 -2.61 -4.00
CA LEU A 106 16.35 -3.56 -4.20
C LEU A 106 17.30 -3.57 -3.00
N ASP A 107 17.55 -2.42 -2.38
CA ASP A 107 18.43 -2.31 -1.21
C ASP A 107 17.90 -3.12 -0.02
N SER A 108 16.58 -3.27 0.08
CA SER A 108 15.95 -4.11 1.10
C SER A 108 16.36 -5.58 1.04
N ARG A 109 16.89 -6.08 -0.09
CA ARG A 109 17.38 -7.46 -0.23
C ARG A 109 18.62 -7.75 0.61
N ALA A 110 19.37 -6.73 1.00
CA ALA A 110 20.54 -6.89 1.85
C ALA A 110 20.16 -7.21 3.31
N ASP A 111 18.93 -6.91 3.72
CA ASP A 111 18.43 -7.16 5.08
C ASP A 111 17.58 -8.44 5.11
N PRO A 112 18.05 -9.54 5.74
CA PRO A 112 17.31 -10.79 5.81
C PRO A 112 16.05 -10.69 6.69
N THR A 113 15.87 -9.60 7.43
CA THR A 113 14.67 -9.36 8.25
C THR A 113 13.53 -8.70 7.47
N VAL A 114 13.78 -8.31 6.22
CA VAL A 114 12.78 -7.72 5.34
C VAL A 114 12.24 -8.79 4.38
N PRO A 115 10.92 -9.02 4.34
CA PRO A 115 10.35 -10.00 3.43
C PRO A 115 10.47 -9.56 1.96
N LEU A 116 10.29 -10.50 1.03
CA LEU A 116 10.29 -10.18 -0.39
C LEU A 116 9.02 -9.39 -0.74
N VAL A 117 9.17 -8.07 -0.86
CA VAL A 117 8.07 -7.19 -1.24
C VAL A 117 8.00 -6.99 -2.76
N PHE A 118 6.80 -7.13 -3.33
CA PHE A 118 6.52 -6.93 -4.75
C PHE A 118 5.37 -5.93 -4.96
N ALA A 119 5.60 -4.92 -5.80
CA ALA A 119 4.56 -4.06 -6.33
C ALA A 119 4.23 -4.51 -7.75
N LEU A 120 3.04 -5.07 -7.92
CA LEU A 120 2.61 -5.69 -9.17
C LEU A 120 1.69 -4.74 -9.93
N SER A 121 1.81 -4.75 -11.26
CA SER A 121 0.91 -4.06 -12.18
C SER A 121 0.34 -5.08 -13.15
N SER A 122 -0.97 -5.03 -13.38
CA SER A 122 -1.64 -5.85 -14.40
C SER A 122 -1.95 -4.98 -15.61
N LYS A 123 -1.48 -5.41 -16.79
CA LYS A 123 -1.92 -4.84 -18.05
C LYS A 123 -3.22 -5.54 -18.45
N MET A 124 -4.36 -4.94 -18.17
CA MET A 124 -5.64 -5.41 -18.69
C MET A 124 -5.72 -4.99 -20.16
N SER A 125 -5.57 -5.91 -21.11
CA SER A 125 -5.98 -5.65 -22.49
C SER A 125 -7.51 -5.66 -22.54
N SER A 126 -8.12 -4.55 -22.93
CA SER A 126 -9.51 -4.52 -23.40
C SER A 126 -9.62 -5.12 -24.79
#